data_AF-A0A378ICS5-F1
#
_entry.id   AF-A0A378ICS5-F1
#
_cell.length_a   1.000
_cell.length_b   1.000
_cell.length_c   1.000
_cell.angle_alpha   90.00
_cell.angle_beta   90.00
_cell.angle_gamma   90.00
#
_symmetry.space_group_name_H-M   'P 1'
#
loop_
_entity.id
_entity.type
_entity.pdbx_description
1 polymer ?
#
loop_
_entity_poly.entity_id
_entity_poly.type
_entity_poly.pdbx_seq_one_letter_code
_entity_poly.pdbx_strand_id
1 'polypeptide(L)'
;MHPECATALLGWHKIVKNNEFKSYADLKASFNSVDKVGDLYVFDIGGNKLRLIASIHFNRKKLYIRHILTHKEYDKGDWRK
;
A
#
# COMPACT_ATOMS: atom_id res chain seq x y z
N MET A 1 0.99 -2.91 -21.51
CA MET A 1 0.28 -2.73 -20.22
C MET A 1 0.59 -3.94 -19.36
N HIS A 2 0.85 -3.79 -18.05
CA HIS A 2 1.25 -4.88 -17.15
C HIS A 2 0.04 -5.56 -16.50
N PRO A 3 -0.58 -6.60 -17.11
CA PRO A 3 -1.74 -7.29 -16.53
C PRO A 3 -1.43 -7.92 -15.17
N GLU A 4 -0.18 -8.31 -14.92
CA GLU A 4 0.24 -8.89 -13.65
C GLU A 4 0.13 -7.88 -12.48
N CYS A 5 0.32 -6.59 -12.75
CA CYS A 5 0.19 -5.55 -11.74
C CYS A 5 -1.29 -5.26 -11.42
N ALA A 6 -2.17 -5.35 -12.43
CA ALA A 6 -3.61 -5.18 -12.23
C ALA A 6 -4.18 -6.29 -11.33
N THR A 7 -3.80 -7.55 -11.58
CA THR A 7 -4.22 -8.68 -10.73
C THR A 7 -3.70 -8.54 -9.31
N ALA A 8 -2.42 -8.15 -9.13
CA ALA A 8 -1.86 -7.94 -7.80
C ALA A 8 -2.55 -6.78 -7.05
N LEU A 9 -2.85 -5.68 -7.74
CA LEU A 9 -3.55 -4.54 -7.17
C LEU A 9 -4.99 -4.89 -6.78
N LEU A 10 -5.70 -5.65 -7.62
CA LEU A 10 -7.04 -6.16 -7.31
C LEU A 10 -7.02 -7.12 -6.12
N GLY A 11 -6.01 -7.99 -6.03
CA GLY A 11 -5.80 -8.88 -4.90
C GLY A 11 -5.59 -8.09 -3.61
N TRP A 12 -4.70 -7.11 -3.62
CA TRP A 12 -4.47 -6.20 -2.50
C TRP A 12 -5.76 -5.48 -2.10
N HIS A 13 -6.50 -4.92 -3.06
CA HIS A 13 -7.75 -4.22 -2.80
C HIS A 13 -8.80 -5.15 -2.17
N LYS A 14 -8.90 -6.40 -2.63
CA LYS A 14 -9.82 -7.40 -2.06
C LYS A 14 -9.44 -7.75 -0.62
N ILE A 15 -8.15 -7.92 -0.32
CA ILE A 15 -7.67 -8.18 1.04
C ILE A 15 -8.03 -7.00 1.95
N VAL A 16 -7.70 -5.78 1.54
CA VAL A 16 -8.01 -4.58 2.33
C VAL A 16 -9.51 -4.38 2.53
N LYS A 17 -10.32 -4.64 1.50
CA LYS A 17 -11.77 -4.47 1.57
C LYS A 17 -12.44 -5.50 2.49
N ASN A 18 -11.89 -6.72 2.55
CA ASN A 18 -12.47 -7.82 3.32
C ASN A 18 -11.91 -7.93 4.74
N ASN A 19 -10.88 -7.17 5.09
CA ASN A 19 -10.25 -7.20 6.40
C ASN A 19 -10.35 -5.84 7.08
N GLU A 20 -10.65 -5.83 8.37
CA GLU A 20 -10.57 -4.63 9.19
C GLU A 20 -9.25 -4.62 9.96
N PHE A 21 -8.35 -3.70 9.60
CA PHE A 21 -7.12 -3.48 10.35
C PHE A 21 -7.40 -2.50 11.49
N LYS A 22 -7.05 -2.87 12.72
CA LYS A 22 -7.22 -2.00 13.91
C LYS A 22 -5.94 -1.26 14.25
N SER A 23 -4.80 -1.76 13.78
CA SER A 23 -3.48 -1.21 14.05
C SER A 23 -2.49 -1.48 12.92
N TYR A 24 -1.35 -0.80 12.95
CA TYR A 24 -0.22 -1.10 12.06
C TYR A 24 0.30 -2.54 12.24
N ALA A 25 0.23 -3.09 13.45
CA ALA A 25 0.63 -4.48 13.71
C ALA A 25 -0.23 -5.48 12.92
N ASP A 26 -1.55 -5.26 12.87
CA ASP A 26 -2.46 -6.11 12.08
C ASP A 26 -2.16 -6.05 10.58
N LEU A 27 -1.85 -4.84 10.10
CA LEU A 27 -1.41 -4.62 8.73
C LEU A 27 -0.11 -5.34 8.43
N LYS A 28 0.88 -5.25 9.32
CA LYS A 28 2.18 -5.90 9.14
C LYS A 28 2.08 -7.42 9.21
N ALA A 29 1.18 -7.95 10.04
CA ALA A 29 0.87 -9.38 10.07
C ALA A 29 0.22 -9.86 8.76
N SER A 30 -0.58 -9.02 8.11
CA SER A 30 -1.29 -9.37 6.87
C SER A 30 -0.46 -9.10 5.60
N PHE A 31 0.37 -8.06 5.64
CA PHE A 31 1.27 -7.63 4.58
C PHE A 31 2.68 -7.53 5.14
N ASN A 32 3.44 -8.61 4.98
CA ASN A 32 4.78 -8.73 5.57
C ASN A 32 5.76 -7.63 5.11
N SER A 33 5.49 -6.99 3.96
CA SER A 33 6.29 -5.94 3.33
C SER A 33 5.71 -4.52 3.49
N VAL A 34 4.80 -4.28 4.44
CA VAL A 34 4.27 -2.93 4.66
C VAL A 34 5.23 -2.07 5.48
N ASP A 35 5.68 -0.97 4.88
CA ASP A 35 6.50 0.03 5.53
C ASP A 35 5.65 1.23 5.97
N LYS A 36 6.02 1.84 7.10
CA LYS A 36 5.42 3.09 7.57
C LYS A 36 6.43 4.22 7.41
N VAL A 37 6.06 5.26 6.65
CA VAL A 37 6.86 6.46 6.40
C VAL A 37 6.06 7.68 6.82
N GLY A 38 6.35 8.22 8.00
CA GLY A 38 5.51 9.25 8.62
C GLY A 38 4.09 8.75 8.87
N ASP A 39 3.10 9.44 8.33
CA ASP A 39 1.67 9.05 8.39
C ASP A 39 1.19 8.23 7.20
N LEU A 40 2.12 7.81 6.33
CA LEU A 40 1.85 7.03 5.13
C LEU A 40 2.33 5.59 5.30
N TYR A 41 1.62 4.68 4.64
CA TYR A 41 1.89 3.25 4.57
C TYR A 41 2.23 2.88 3.13
N VAL A 42 3.35 2.21 2.93
CA VAL A 42 3.88 1.82 1.63
C VAL A 42 3.76 0.31 1.49
N PHE A 43 3.11 -0.14 0.41
CA PHE A 43 2.90 -1.54 0.09
C PHE A 43 3.64 -1.93 -1.19
N ASP A 44 4.24 -3.11 -1.17
CA ASP A 44 4.78 -3.75 -2.37
C ASP A 44 3.71 -4.49 -3.16
N ILE A 45 3.52 -4.11 -4.42
CA ILE A 45 2.53 -4.71 -5.33
C ILE A 45 3.25 -5.38 -6.50
N GLY A 46 2.82 -6.60 -6.82
CA GLY A 46 3.25 -7.32 -8.02
C GLY A 46 4.72 -7.78 -8.00
N GLY A 47 5.26 -8.10 -6.82
CA GLY A 47 6.66 -8.53 -6.66
C GLY A 47 7.65 -7.37 -6.73
N ASN A 48 7.43 -6.33 -5.92
CA ASN A 48 8.26 -5.12 -5.83
C ASN A 48 8.31 -4.25 -7.11
N LYS A 49 7.39 -4.48 -8.06
CA LYS A 49 7.29 -3.68 -9.29
C LYS A 49 6.69 -2.29 -9.02
N LEU A 50 5.70 -2.24 -8.14
CA LEU A 50 4.97 -1.04 -7.78
C LEU A 50 4.96 -0.83 -6.26
N ARG A 51 5.03 0.44 -5.87
CA ARG A 51 4.87 0.93 -4.50
C ARG A 51 3.52 1.66 -4.42
N LEU A 52 2.60 1.10 -3.66
CA LEU A 52 1.32 1.74 -3.36
C LEU A 52 1.47 2.49 -2.04
N ILE A 53 1.27 3.80 -2.07
CA ILE A 53 1.37 4.67 -0.90
C ILE A 53 -0.05 5.04 -0.50
N ALA A 54 -0.42 4.72 0.73
CA ALA A 54 -1.74 5.01 1.27
C ALA A 54 -1.67 5.61 2.68
N SER A 55 -2.62 6.48 2.99
CA SER A 55 -2.85 6.96 4.34
C SER A 55 -3.99 6.15 4.97
N ILE A 56 -3.77 5.65 6.18
CA ILE A 56 -4.73 4.77 6.87
C ILE A 56 -5.13 5.40 8.20
N HIS A 57 -6.43 5.64 8.34
CA HIS A 57 -7.06 6.10 9.57
C HIS A 57 -7.76 4.93 10.24
N PHE A 58 -7.06 4.24 11.14
CA PHE A 58 -7.59 3.08 11.87
C PHE A 58 -8.84 3.41 12.68
N ASN A 59 -8.84 4.57 13.35
CA ASN A 59 -9.98 5.06 14.13
C ASN A 59 -11.26 5.24 13.29
N ARG A 60 -11.10 5.66 12.02
CA ARG A 60 -12.21 5.89 11.09
C ARG A 60 -12.45 4.70 10.15
N LYS A 61 -11.62 3.66 10.24
CA LYS A 61 -11.59 2.52 9.30
C LYS A 61 -11.54 2.95 7.84
N LYS A 62 -10.77 4.01 7.54
CA LYS A 62 -10.63 4.53 6.17
C LYS A 62 -9.20 4.41 5.68
N LEU A 63 -9.05 3.90 4.46
CA LEU A 63 -7.81 3.89 3.71
C LEU A 63 -7.94 4.81 2.50
N TYR A 64 -6.94 5.64 2.28
CA TYR A 64 -6.86 6.55 1.15
C TYR A 64 -5.58 6.26 0.36
N ILE A 65 -5.72 5.81 -0.88
CA ILE A 65 -4.59 5.65 -1.79
C ILE A 65 -4.16 7.04 -2.23
N ARG A 66 -2.89 7.40 -1.97
CA ARG A 66 -2.30 8.68 -2.36
C ARG A 66 -1.60 8.56 -3.71
N HIS A 67 -0.75 7.55 -3.85
CA HIS A 67 0.04 7.35 -5.07
C HIS A 67 0.24 5.86 -5.34
N ILE A 68 0.36 5.51 -6.62
CA ILE A 68 0.84 4.20 -7.08
C ILE A 68 2.01 4.50 -8.01
N LEU A 69 3.21 4.13 -7.59
CA LEU A 69 4.45 4.50 -8.25
C LEU A 69 5.24 3.25 -8.63
N THR A 70 6.03 3.34 -9.68
CA THR A 70 7.10 2.36 -9.92
C THR A 70 8.19 2.49 -8.85
N HIS A 71 9.03 1.46 -8.69
CA HIS A 71 10.17 1.55 -7.79
C HIS A 71 11.06 2.77 -8.10
N LYS A 72 11.28 3.08 -9.39
CA LYS A 72 12.10 4.22 -9.81
C LYS A 72 11.49 5.56 -9.38
N GLU A 73 10.18 5.72 -9.51
CA GLU A 73 9.48 6.94 -9.09
C GLU A 73 9.42 7.08 -7.57
N TYR A 74 9.26 5.96 -6.86
CA TYR A 74 9.32 5.93 -5.40
C TYR A 74 10.68 6.40 -4.88
N ASP A 75 11.77 5.96 -5.53
CA ASP A 75 13.15 6.27 -5.15
C ASP A 75 13.51 7.75 -5.35
N LYS A 76 12.91 8.42 -6.34
CA LYS A 76 13.02 9.88 -6.52
C LYS A 76 12.52 10.68 -5.31
N GLY A 77 11.64 10.09 -4.49
CA GLY A 77 11.19 10.69 -3.24
C GLY A 77 10.21 11.86 -3.38
N ASP A 78 9.78 12.20 -4.59
CA ASP A 78 8.85 13.32 -4.85
C ASP A 78 7.49 13.16 -4.14
N TRP A 79 7.09 11.93 -3.84
CA TRP A 79 5.85 11.62 -3.13
C TRP A 79 5.87 11.97 -1.64
N ARG A 80 7.06 12.28 -1.08
CA ARG A 80 7.24 12.67 0.33
C ARG A 80 7.13 14.19 0.57
N LYS A 81 6.92 14.97 -0.50
CA LYS A 81 6.86 16.43 -0.46
C LYS A 81 5.56 16.96 0.11
#